data_AF-A0A2D6Y669-F1
#
_entry.id   AF-A0A2D6Y669-F1
#
_cell.length_a   1.000
_cell.length_b   1.000
_cell.length_c   1.000
_cell.angle_alpha   90.00
_cell.angle_beta   90.00
_cell.angle_gamma   90.00
#
_symmetry.space_group_name_H-M   'P 1'
#
loop_
_entity.id
_entity.type
_entity.pdbx_description
1 polymer ?
#
loop_
_entity_poly.entity_id
_entity_poly.type
_entity_poly.pdbx_seq_one_letter_code
_entity_poly.pdbx_strand_id
1 'polypeptide(L)'
;MGFDPRQWSSGAQSRSHERVTSNVAALLAENDALRREVFQLRRQLERLRAQPGSRRSTGESDQRSTTDGESKVTAQQVVRWGETLSRQSNWSALRLQGLDDLVDRLNRQSFHPDLTLQQRLDRLNDGLGHDLFAAFTGGRSKKRSAVLAAYALYGVRASEWLEEDPRRVVADLLQRMEQRRANRRTRSDRRTTDRDQGGRQIDQRKLAALKVLGLSADATVESIKQSHRRLVKRHHPDMGGSVEAFRRVNEAYQCLMSS
;
A
#
# COMPACT_ATOMS: atom_id res chain seq x y z
N MET A 1 -45.77 34.12 4.66
CA MET A 1 -44.71 33.93 3.65
C MET A 1 -44.11 32.55 3.90
N GLY A 2 -44.61 31.52 3.21
CA GLY A 2 -44.23 30.12 3.43
C GLY A 2 -42.95 29.78 2.67
N PHE A 3 -42.03 29.09 3.34
CA PHE A 3 -40.81 28.54 2.74
C PHE A 3 -41.11 27.11 2.27
N ASP A 4 -41.04 26.88 0.96
CA ASP A 4 -41.30 25.57 0.32
C ASP A 4 -39.97 24.84 0.08
N PRO A 5 -39.70 23.69 0.74
CA PRO A 5 -38.39 23.03 0.71
C PRO A 5 -38.14 22.17 -0.55
N ARG A 6 -38.98 22.26 -1.58
CA ARG A 6 -38.87 21.41 -2.79
C ARG A 6 -37.93 21.91 -3.88
N GLN A 7 -37.24 23.03 -3.69
CA GLN A 7 -36.45 23.66 -4.76
C GLN A 7 -34.95 23.32 -4.74
N TRP A 8 -34.49 22.51 -3.77
CA TRP A 8 -33.07 22.17 -3.67
C TRP A 8 -32.82 20.67 -3.71
N SER A 9 -32.85 20.07 -4.89
CA SER A 9 -32.02 18.91 -5.27
C SER A 9 -32.45 18.35 -6.64
N SER A 10 -31.65 18.60 -7.69
CA SER A 10 -31.53 17.74 -8.90
C SER A 10 -30.44 18.18 -9.89
N GLY A 11 -29.76 19.32 -9.71
CA GLY A 11 -28.84 19.85 -10.73
C GLY A 11 -27.33 19.63 -10.53
N ALA A 12 -26.86 19.32 -9.30
CA ALA A 12 -25.43 19.47 -8.97
C ALA A 12 -24.68 18.19 -8.59
N GLN A 13 -25.36 17.04 -8.44
CA GLN A 13 -24.72 15.78 -8.06
C GLN A 13 -24.40 14.83 -9.23
N SER A 14 -24.96 15.04 -10.43
CA SER A 14 -24.71 14.12 -11.56
C SER A 14 -23.37 14.35 -12.27
N ARG A 15 -22.78 15.55 -12.21
CA ARG A 15 -21.58 15.87 -13.02
C ARG A 15 -20.24 15.38 -12.46
N SER A 16 -20.17 14.97 -11.19
CA SER A 16 -18.95 14.46 -10.57
C SER A 16 -18.85 12.94 -10.59
N HIS A 17 -19.97 12.21 -10.51
CA HIS A 17 -19.98 10.75 -10.63
C HIS A 17 -19.76 10.27 -12.08
N GLU A 18 -20.23 11.02 -13.08
CA GLU A 18 -20.16 10.65 -14.50
C GLU A 18 -18.73 10.72 -15.10
N ARG A 19 -17.87 11.64 -14.61
CA ARG A 19 -16.46 11.72 -15.05
C ARG A 19 -15.56 10.67 -14.40
N VAL A 20 -15.91 10.21 -13.20
CA VAL A 20 -15.12 9.18 -12.49
C VAL A 20 -15.40 7.80 -13.09
N THR A 21 -16.65 7.52 -13.44
CA THR A 21 -17.02 6.27 -14.13
C THR A 21 -16.52 6.22 -15.57
N SER A 22 -16.49 7.34 -16.30
CA SER A 22 -15.94 7.38 -17.67
C SER A 22 -14.44 7.10 -17.69
N ASN A 23 -13.68 7.59 -16.70
CA ASN A 23 -12.24 7.34 -16.61
C ASN A 23 -11.95 5.88 -16.22
N VAL A 24 -12.72 5.30 -15.28
CA VAL A 24 -12.57 3.89 -14.91
C VAL A 24 -13.00 2.97 -16.06
N ALA A 25 -14.10 3.28 -16.76
CA ALA A 25 -14.54 2.52 -17.92
C ALA A 25 -13.54 2.59 -19.07
N ALA A 26 -12.94 3.76 -19.32
CA ALA A 26 -11.88 3.93 -20.31
C ALA A 26 -10.63 3.10 -19.95
N LEU A 27 -10.20 3.15 -18.69
CA LEU A 27 -9.06 2.36 -18.21
C LEU A 27 -9.31 0.85 -18.25
N LEU A 28 -10.55 0.41 -17.98
CA LEU A 28 -10.93 -1.00 -18.11
C LEU A 28 -10.95 -1.44 -19.58
N ALA A 29 -11.49 -0.61 -20.49
CA ALA A 29 -11.49 -0.88 -21.93
C ALA A 29 -10.06 -0.95 -22.49
N GLU A 30 -9.17 -0.07 -22.03
CA GLU A 30 -7.74 -0.10 -22.36
C GLU A 30 -7.08 -1.36 -21.79
N ASN A 31 -7.41 -1.75 -20.56
CA ASN A 31 -6.90 -3.00 -19.97
C ASN A 31 -7.31 -4.22 -20.80
N ASP A 32 -8.56 -4.29 -21.23
CA ASP A 32 -9.08 -5.38 -22.05
C ASP A 32 -8.52 -5.34 -23.47
N ALA A 33 -8.19 -4.17 -24.02
CA ALA A 33 -7.46 -4.05 -25.28
C ALA A 33 -6.02 -4.59 -25.15
N LEU A 34 -5.29 -4.19 -24.11
CA LEU A 34 -3.93 -4.66 -23.82
C LEU A 34 -3.89 -6.17 -23.56
N ARG A 35 -4.88 -6.73 -22.84
CA ARG A 35 -5.00 -8.18 -22.62
C ARG A 35 -5.18 -8.95 -23.93
N ARG A 36 -5.98 -8.41 -24.86
CA ARG A 36 -6.18 -8.99 -26.19
C ARG A 36 -4.91 -8.94 -27.03
N GLU A 37 -4.18 -7.83 -26.99
CA GLU A 37 -2.91 -7.67 -27.70
C GLU A 37 -1.84 -8.64 -27.18
N VAL A 38 -1.69 -8.75 -25.85
CA VAL A 38 -0.77 -9.72 -25.22
C VAL A 38 -1.12 -11.15 -25.62
N PHE A 39 -2.41 -11.49 -25.66
CA PHE A 39 -2.86 -12.81 -26.10
C PHE A 39 -2.50 -13.08 -27.58
N GLN A 40 -2.70 -12.10 -28.46
CA GLN A 40 -2.35 -12.21 -29.88
C GLN A 40 -0.84 -12.36 -30.09
N LEU A 41 -0.02 -11.57 -29.39
CA LEU A 41 1.44 -11.63 -29.46
C LEU A 41 1.98 -12.98 -28.97
N ARG A 42 1.42 -13.53 -27.88
CA ARG A 42 1.77 -14.87 -27.40
C ARG A 42 1.46 -15.95 -28.44
N ARG A 43 0.28 -15.88 -29.06
CA ARG A 43 -0.12 -16.82 -30.11
C ARG A 43 0.77 -16.68 -31.37
N GLN A 44 1.22 -15.46 -31.69
CA GLN A 44 2.14 -15.21 -32.79
C GLN A 44 3.54 -15.77 -32.50
N LEU A 45 4.04 -15.63 -31.27
CA LEU A 45 5.28 -16.25 -30.82
C LEU A 45 5.20 -17.78 -30.83
N GLU A 46 4.08 -18.36 -30.39
CA GLU A 46 3.86 -19.80 -30.47
C GLU A 46 3.86 -20.30 -31.92
N ARG A 47 3.22 -19.56 -32.84
CA ARG A 47 3.26 -19.88 -34.28
C ARG A 47 4.68 -19.80 -34.87
N LEU A 48 5.46 -18.79 -34.49
CA LEU A 48 6.84 -18.66 -34.94
C LEU A 48 7.74 -19.76 -34.38
N ARG A 49 7.51 -20.17 -33.12
CA ARG A 49 8.21 -21.29 -32.48
C ARG A 49 7.78 -22.65 -33.03
N ALA A 50 6.53 -22.78 -33.47
CA ALA A 50 5.97 -24.00 -34.03
C ALA A 50 6.28 -24.19 -35.53
N GLN A 51 6.86 -23.18 -36.22
CA GLN A 51 7.32 -23.34 -37.60
C GLN A 51 8.63 -24.14 -37.64
N PRO A 52 8.65 -25.35 -38.23
CA PRO A 52 9.88 -26.10 -38.44
C PRO A 52 10.55 -25.53 -39.69
N GLY A 53 11.45 -24.55 -39.52
CA GLY A 53 11.98 -23.82 -40.67
C GLY A 53 13.16 -22.89 -40.43
N SER A 54 14.11 -23.24 -39.57
CA SER A 54 15.54 -22.90 -39.76
C SER A 54 16.41 -23.59 -38.71
N ARG A 55 16.50 -24.93 -38.78
CA ARG A 55 17.59 -25.68 -38.14
C ARG A 55 18.44 -26.28 -39.26
N ARG A 56 19.39 -25.50 -39.77
CA ARG A 56 20.55 -26.02 -40.48
C ARG A 56 21.81 -25.66 -39.69
N SER A 57 22.42 -26.72 -39.17
CA SER A 57 23.87 -26.90 -39.11
C SER A 57 24.69 -25.95 -38.22
N THR A 58 24.86 -26.37 -36.97
CA THR A 58 26.21 -26.66 -36.48
C THR A 58 26.11 -27.81 -35.49
N GLY A 59 26.25 -29.02 -36.00
CA GLY A 59 26.66 -30.15 -35.19
C GLY A 59 28.18 -30.06 -35.07
N GLU A 60 28.67 -29.74 -33.88
CA GLU A 60 29.97 -30.21 -33.48
C GLU A 60 29.84 -30.81 -32.09
N SER A 61 30.08 -32.11 -32.10
CA SER A 61 30.06 -33.06 -31.02
C SER A 61 30.84 -32.57 -29.82
N ASP A 62 30.29 -32.71 -28.62
CA ASP A 62 31.10 -33.40 -27.62
C ASP A 62 30.25 -34.26 -26.70
N GLN A 63 30.68 -35.52 -26.63
CA GLN A 63 30.11 -36.55 -25.80
C GLN A 63 30.54 -36.27 -24.36
N ARG A 64 29.58 -36.02 -23.46
CA ARG A 64 29.75 -36.27 -22.03
C ARG A 64 28.43 -36.65 -21.38
N SER A 65 28.25 -37.96 -21.27
CA SER A 65 27.99 -38.65 -20.01
C SER A 65 26.90 -38.07 -19.09
N THR A 66 25.74 -38.72 -19.11
CA THR A 66 24.99 -39.21 -17.92
C THR A 66 24.84 -38.28 -16.71
N THR A 67 23.58 -37.88 -16.46
CA THR A 67 22.96 -37.59 -15.15
C THR A 67 23.54 -36.45 -14.31
N ASP A 68 23.10 -35.21 -14.56
CA ASP A 68 22.74 -34.28 -13.49
C ASP A 68 21.77 -33.22 -14.04
N GLY A 69 20.74 -32.85 -13.29
CA GLY A 69 19.72 -31.90 -13.75
C GLY A 69 20.34 -30.53 -14.05
N GLU A 70 20.08 -29.98 -15.23
CA GLU A 70 20.53 -28.62 -15.61
C GLU A 70 19.93 -27.59 -14.64
N SER A 71 20.72 -27.13 -13.65
CA SER A 71 20.31 -26.09 -12.72
C SER A 71 19.97 -24.81 -13.49
N LYS A 72 18.76 -24.27 -13.28
CA LYS A 72 18.22 -23.12 -14.03
C LYS A 72 18.96 -21.82 -13.72
N VAL A 73 19.57 -21.74 -12.55
CA VAL A 73 20.40 -20.61 -12.12
C VAL A 73 21.69 -21.16 -11.52
N THR A 74 22.82 -20.69 -12.04
CA THR A 74 24.15 -21.07 -11.58
C THR A 74 24.76 -20.03 -10.65
N ALA A 75 25.69 -20.45 -9.79
CA ALA A 75 26.42 -19.55 -8.90
C ALA A 75 27.17 -18.44 -9.66
N GLN A 76 27.75 -18.78 -10.82
CA GLN A 76 28.46 -17.82 -11.67
C GLN A 76 27.53 -16.73 -12.22
N GLN A 77 26.31 -17.09 -12.64
CA GLN A 77 25.32 -16.11 -13.10
C GLN A 77 24.93 -15.13 -12.00
N VAL A 78 24.71 -15.63 -10.78
CA VAL A 78 24.36 -14.80 -9.63
C VAL A 78 25.47 -13.82 -9.27
N VAL A 79 26.72 -14.28 -9.26
CA VAL A 79 27.89 -13.41 -9.04
C VAL A 79 27.97 -12.34 -10.12
N ARG A 80 27.82 -12.74 -11.39
CA ARG A 80 27.83 -11.82 -12.54
C ARG A 80 26.75 -10.74 -12.41
N TRP A 81 25.49 -11.11 -12.12
CA TRP A 81 24.41 -10.14 -11.92
C TRP A 81 24.70 -9.19 -10.75
N GLY A 82 25.25 -9.72 -9.64
CA GLY A 82 25.67 -8.90 -8.51
C GLY A 82 26.75 -7.88 -8.89
N GLU A 83 27.69 -8.26 -9.74
CA GLU A 83 28.73 -7.38 -10.26
C GLU A 83 28.18 -6.33 -11.23
N THR A 84 27.35 -6.75 -12.20
CA THR A 84 26.76 -5.81 -13.18
C THR A 84 25.90 -4.76 -12.48
N LEU A 85 25.07 -5.15 -11.51
CA LEU A 85 24.28 -4.23 -10.71
C LEU A 85 25.17 -3.25 -9.93
N SER A 86 26.28 -3.73 -9.36
CA SER A 86 27.18 -2.89 -8.57
C SER A 86 27.92 -1.81 -9.35
N ARG A 87 28.05 -2.00 -10.67
CA ARG A 87 28.67 -1.02 -11.58
C ARG A 87 27.70 0.07 -12.04
N GLN A 88 26.40 -0.06 -11.77
CA GLN A 88 25.42 0.90 -12.26
C GLN A 88 25.40 2.19 -11.44
N SER A 89 25.00 3.28 -12.11
CA SER A 89 24.71 4.56 -11.46
C SER A 89 23.66 4.37 -10.36
N ASN A 90 23.79 5.12 -9.27
CA ASN A 90 22.90 5.08 -8.10
C ASN A 90 22.94 3.78 -7.27
N TRP A 91 23.83 2.82 -7.60
CA TRP A 91 24.03 1.64 -6.74
C TRP A 91 24.34 2.03 -5.29
N SER A 92 25.14 3.07 -5.07
CA SER A 92 25.51 3.58 -3.73
C SER A 92 24.29 4.01 -2.89
N ALA A 93 23.21 4.48 -3.52
CA ALA A 93 21.99 4.90 -2.83
C ALA A 93 21.19 3.72 -2.25
N LEU A 94 21.33 2.52 -2.82
CA LEU A 94 20.73 1.31 -2.28
C LEU A 94 21.38 0.96 -0.93
N ARG A 95 20.57 0.56 0.05
CA ARG A 95 21.06 0.10 1.36
C ARG A 95 20.69 -1.35 1.55
N LEU A 96 21.60 -2.15 2.11
CA LEU A 96 21.40 -3.58 2.36
C LEU A 96 20.08 -3.82 3.12
N GLN A 97 19.91 -3.18 4.28
CA GLN A 97 18.68 -3.28 5.07
C GLN A 97 17.42 -2.86 4.28
N GLY A 98 17.55 -1.87 3.38
CA GLY A 98 16.43 -1.41 2.57
C GLY A 98 16.00 -2.42 1.49
N LEU A 99 16.96 -3.18 0.95
CA LEU A 99 16.71 -4.26 -0.01
C LEU A 99 16.06 -5.46 0.67
N ASP A 100 16.53 -5.83 1.87
CA ASP A 100 15.94 -6.95 2.62
C ASP A 100 14.50 -6.62 3.06
N ASP A 101 14.27 -5.41 3.59
CA ASP A 101 12.93 -4.87 3.89
C ASP A 101 12.02 -4.79 2.64
N LEU A 102 12.60 -4.72 1.44
CA LEU A 102 11.86 -4.70 0.19
C LEU A 102 11.49 -6.12 -0.25
N VAL A 103 12.42 -7.07 -0.17
CA VAL A 103 12.18 -8.50 -0.44
C VAL A 103 11.04 -9.02 0.43
N ASP A 104 11.12 -8.84 1.74
CA ASP A 104 10.10 -9.33 2.68
C ASP A 104 8.72 -8.74 2.38
N ARG A 105 8.68 -7.47 1.99
CA ARG A 105 7.43 -6.77 1.67
C ARG A 105 6.84 -7.22 0.35
N LEU A 106 7.65 -7.33 -0.69
CA LEU A 106 7.22 -7.87 -1.98
C LEU A 106 6.71 -9.31 -1.84
N ASN A 107 7.27 -10.06 -0.90
CA ASN A 107 6.79 -11.38 -0.58
C ASN A 107 5.42 -11.33 0.13
N ARG A 108 5.26 -10.52 1.17
CA ARG A 108 3.97 -10.33 1.88
C ARG A 108 2.85 -9.75 1.01
N GLN A 109 3.20 -8.97 -0.01
CA GLN A 109 2.24 -8.39 -0.97
C GLN A 109 1.89 -9.34 -2.13
N SER A 110 2.53 -10.50 -2.20
CA SER A 110 2.24 -11.48 -3.25
C SER A 110 0.99 -12.30 -2.94
N PHE A 111 0.50 -13.03 -3.95
CA PHE A 111 -0.71 -13.86 -3.83
C PHE A 111 -0.64 -14.93 -2.74
N HIS A 112 0.56 -15.30 -2.28
CA HIS A 112 0.78 -16.27 -1.21
C HIS A 112 1.72 -15.71 -0.14
N PRO A 113 1.20 -14.95 0.84
CA PRO A 113 2.02 -14.29 1.87
C PRO A 113 2.69 -15.28 2.84
N ASP A 114 2.13 -16.49 2.98
CA ASP A 114 2.61 -17.51 3.91
C ASP A 114 3.81 -18.31 3.37
N LEU A 115 4.08 -18.20 2.06
CA LEU A 115 5.21 -18.87 1.43
C LEU A 115 6.46 -18.03 1.50
N THR A 116 7.61 -18.68 1.62
CA THR A 116 8.90 -18.00 1.45
C THR A 116 9.11 -17.60 -0.02
N LEU A 117 10.00 -16.64 -0.27
CA LEU A 117 10.35 -16.25 -1.64
C LEU A 117 10.82 -17.46 -2.46
N GLN A 118 11.61 -18.35 -1.86
CA GLN A 118 12.07 -19.58 -2.50
C GLN A 118 10.89 -20.45 -2.97
N GLN A 119 9.99 -20.82 -2.04
CA GLN A 119 8.81 -21.64 -2.34
C GLN A 119 7.90 -21.00 -3.39
N ARG A 120 7.78 -19.66 -3.34
CA ARG A 120 7.01 -18.92 -4.34
C ARG A 120 7.63 -19.02 -5.72
N LEU A 121 8.95 -18.90 -5.83
CA LEU A 121 9.67 -19.03 -7.09
C LEU A 121 9.60 -20.46 -7.64
N ASP A 122 9.70 -21.48 -6.78
CA ASP A 122 9.52 -22.88 -7.17
C ASP A 122 8.12 -23.15 -7.74
N ARG A 123 7.09 -22.52 -7.17
CA ARG A 123 5.71 -22.60 -7.72
C ARG A 123 5.54 -21.88 -9.06
N LEU A 124 6.33 -20.85 -9.33
CA LEU A 124 6.28 -20.13 -10.61
C LEU A 124 7.05 -20.87 -11.70
N ASN A 125 8.16 -21.50 -11.34
CA ASN A 125 8.96 -22.32 -12.21
C ASN A 125 9.65 -23.38 -11.35
N ASP A 126 9.35 -24.65 -11.61
CA ASP A 126 9.76 -25.77 -10.77
C ASP A 126 11.28 -25.77 -10.52
N GLY A 127 11.69 -25.84 -9.26
CA GLY A 127 13.10 -25.81 -8.82
C GLY A 127 13.84 -24.48 -8.97
N LEU A 128 13.25 -23.42 -9.54
CA LEU A 128 13.95 -22.14 -9.76
C LEU A 128 14.34 -21.46 -8.45
N GLY A 129 13.47 -21.51 -7.44
CA GLY A 129 13.77 -20.99 -6.11
C GLY A 129 14.91 -21.79 -5.48
N HIS A 130 14.82 -23.11 -5.51
CA HIS A 130 15.86 -23.99 -4.98
C HIS A 130 17.23 -23.72 -5.62
N ASP A 131 17.29 -23.68 -6.95
CA ASP A 131 18.51 -23.40 -7.72
C ASP A 131 19.07 -22.02 -7.42
N LEU A 132 18.22 -20.99 -7.39
CA LEU A 132 18.64 -19.61 -7.08
C LEU A 132 19.24 -19.51 -5.67
N PHE A 133 18.63 -20.18 -4.69
CA PHE A 133 19.11 -20.15 -3.30
C PHE A 133 20.40 -20.97 -3.12
N ALA A 134 20.51 -22.11 -3.81
CA ALA A 134 21.73 -22.93 -3.86
C ALA A 134 22.90 -22.19 -4.54
N ALA A 135 22.60 -21.40 -5.58
CA ALA A 135 23.58 -20.60 -6.32
C ALA A 135 24.19 -19.45 -5.49
N PHE A 136 23.57 -19.02 -4.39
CA PHE A 136 24.16 -17.99 -3.54
C PHE A 136 25.25 -18.55 -2.63
N THR A 137 26.49 -18.56 -3.14
CA THR A 137 27.68 -18.88 -2.36
C THR A 137 28.08 -17.71 -1.45
N GLY A 138 28.10 -17.92 -0.14
CA GLY A 138 28.57 -16.94 0.85
C GLY A 138 27.48 -16.19 1.62
N GLY A 139 27.92 -15.29 2.50
CA GLY A 139 27.07 -14.58 3.46
C GLY A 139 26.14 -13.52 2.86
N ARG A 140 25.35 -12.89 3.74
CA ARG A 140 24.45 -11.78 3.40
C ARG A 140 25.27 -10.62 2.82
N SER A 141 24.96 -10.21 1.59
CA SER A 141 25.65 -9.11 0.90
C SER A 141 24.65 -8.24 0.15
N LYS A 142 25.02 -6.98 -0.10
CA LYS A 142 24.17 -6.03 -0.84
C LYS A 142 23.86 -6.52 -2.25
N LYS A 143 24.84 -7.16 -2.90
CA LYS A 143 24.69 -7.79 -4.22
C LYS A 143 23.64 -8.91 -4.18
N ARG A 144 23.77 -9.83 -3.22
CA ARG A 144 22.79 -10.92 -2.99
C ARG A 144 21.38 -10.37 -2.75
N SER A 145 21.23 -9.42 -1.85
CA SER A 145 19.92 -8.83 -1.54
C SER A 145 19.32 -8.08 -2.73
N ALA A 146 20.14 -7.46 -3.60
CA ALA A 146 19.64 -6.81 -4.82
C ALA A 146 19.13 -7.83 -5.85
N VAL A 147 19.85 -8.93 -6.06
CA VAL A 147 19.40 -10.03 -6.93
C VAL A 147 18.12 -10.65 -6.39
N LEU A 148 18.05 -10.94 -5.07
CA LEU A 148 16.82 -11.42 -4.44
C LEU A 148 15.66 -10.43 -4.58
N ALA A 149 15.91 -9.13 -4.44
CA ALA A 149 14.89 -8.10 -4.65
C ALA A 149 14.41 -8.04 -6.10
N ALA A 150 15.31 -8.23 -7.07
CA ALA A 150 14.95 -8.33 -8.48
C ALA A 150 14.06 -9.55 -8.76
N TYR A 151 14.41 -10.73 -8.23
CA TYR A 151 13.56 -11.93 -8.30
C TYR A 151 12.24 -11.78 -7.54
N ALA A 152 12.24 -11.05 -6.43
CA ALA A 152 11.01 -10.74 -5.70
C ALA A 152 10.08 -9.82 -6.49
N LEU A 153 10.64 -8.92 -7.32
CA LEU A 153 9.92 -7.92 -8.11
C LEU A 153 9.44 -8.46 -9.46
N TYR A 154 10.31 -9.17 -10.19
CA TYR A 154 10.08 -9.62 -11.57
C TYR A 154 9.77 -11.12 -11.70
N GLY A 155 9.95 -11.90 -10.64
CA GLY A 155 9.76 -13.35 -10.66
C GLY A 155 10.72 -14.04 -11.64
N VAL A 156 10.20 -14.95 -12.46
CA VAL A 156 10.97 -15.74 -13.43
C VAL A 156 11.72 -14.86 -14.45
N ARG A 157 11.19 -13.67 -14.75
CA ARG A 157 11.79 -12.73 -15.71
C ARG A 157 12.96 -11.93 -15.15
N ALA A 158 13.30 -12.10 -13.87
CA ALA A 158 14.39 -11.36 -13.27
C ALA A 158 15.73 -11.61 -13.98
N SER A 159 15.98 -12.84 -14.46
CA SER A 159 17.20 -13.16 -15.23
C SER A 159 17.31 -12.32 -16.50
N GLU A 160 16.22 -12.21 -17.29
CA GLU A 160 16.17 -11.39 -18.51
C GLU A 160 16.54 -9.93 -18.20
N TRP A 161 15.89 -9.33 -17.21
CA TRP A 161 16.12 -7.91 -16.86
C TRP A 161 17.51 -7.65 -16.27
N LEU A 162 18.07 -8.60 -15.52
CA LEU A 162 19.41 -8.49 -14.95
C LEU A 162 20.51 -8.56 -16.02
N GLU A 163 20.22 -9.19 -17.16
CA GLU A 163 21.13 -9.31 -18.30
C GLU A 163 20.96 -8.17 -19.30
N GLU A 164 19.72 -7.84 -19.66
CA GLU A 164 19.42 -6.84 -20.69
C GLU A 164 19.57 -5.40 -20.20
N ASP A 165 19.03 -5.07 -19.02
CA ASP A 165 19.05 -3.70 -18.48
C ASP A 165 19.18 -3.65 -16.95
N PRO A 166 20.39 -3.89 -16.41
CA PRO A 166 20.64 -3.82 -14.98
C PRO A 166 20.47 -2.40 -14.40
N ARG A 167 20.53 -1.34 -15.23
CA ARG A 167 20.32 0.05 -14.77
C ARG A 167 18.88 0.25 -14.36
N ARG A 168 17.95 -0.20 -15.20
CA ARG A 168 16.52 -0.17 -14.91
C ARG A 168 16.20 -0.91 -13.62
N VAL A 169 16.77 -2.11 -13.42
CA VAL A 169 16.58 -2.87 -12.18
C VAL A 169 16.97 -2.05 -10.95
N VAL A 170 18.15 -1.40 -10.96
CA VAL A 170 18.58 -0.54 -9.84
C VAL A 170 17.64 0.65 -9.63
N ALA A 171 17.18 1.30 -10.71
CA ALA A 171 16.24 2.42 -10.64
C ALA A 171 14.89 2.00 -10.02
N ASP A 172 14.34 0.86 -10.46
CA ASP A 172 13.07 0.34 -9.95
C ASP A 172 13.18 -0.07 -8.47
N LEU A 173 14.30 -0.67 -8.05
CA LEU A 173 14.57 -0.99 -6.64
C LEU A 173 14.62 0.29 -5.79
N LEU A 174 15.30 1.34 -6.26
CA LEU A 174 15.36 2.63 -5.56
C LEU A 174 14.00 3.30 -5.46
N GLN A 175 13.24 3.32 -6.56
CA GLN A 175 11.90 3.90 -6.60
C GLN A 175 10.97 3.21 -5.57
N ARG A 176 10.98 1.88 -5.52
CA ARG A 176 10.20 1.08 -4.54
C ARG A 176 10.62 1.36 -3.10
N MET A 177 11.90 1.64 -2.85
CA MET A 177 12.40 2.05 -1.53
C MET A 177 11.93 3.46 -1.14
N GLU A 178 11.94 4.41 -2.08
CA GLU A 178 11.56 5.81 -1.81
C GLU A 178 10.05 5.99 -1.62
N GLN A 179 9.22 5.23 -2.35
CA GLN A 179 7.76 5.19 -2.13
C GLN A 179 7.39 4.89 -0.67
N ARG A 180 8.22 4.11 0.06
CA ARG A 180 8.04 3.87 1.50
C ARG A 180 8.29 5.12 2.33
N ARG A 181 9.33 5.88 2.02
CA ARG A 181 9.67 7.11 2.75
C ARG A 181 8.57 8.14 2.56
N ALA A 182 8.05 8.27 1.33
CA ALA A 182 6.90 9.12 1.02
C ALA A 182 5.64 8.70 1.79
N ASN A 183 5.26 7.41 1.75
CA ASN A 183 4.08 6.92 2.48
C ASN A 183 4.22 6.93 4.00
N ARG A 184 5.46 6.87 4.53
CA ARG A 184 5.70 6.96 5.97
C ARG A 184 5.54 8.41 6.46
N ARG A 185 6.00 9.39 5.68
CA ARG A 185 5.83 10.83 5.98
C ARG A 185 4.35 11.22 6.06
N THR A 186 3.51 10.74 5.13
CA THR A 186 2.08 11.07 5.13
C THR A 186 1.27 10.38 6.24
N ARG A 187 1.75 9.25 6.80
CA ARG A 187 1.07 8.56 7.91
C ARG A 187 1.35 9.20 9.27
N SER A 188 2.55 9.74 9.49
CA SER A 188 2.88 10.50 10.70
C SER A 188 2.13 11.84 10.76
N ASP A 189 1.98 12.52 9.63
CA ASP A 189 1.27 13.81 9.58
C ASP A 189 -0.23 13.63 9.81
N ARG A 190 -0.85 12.57 9.24
CA ARG A 190 -2.28 12.26 9.48
C ARG A 190 -2.61 11.96 10.95
N ARG A 191 -1.70 11.34 11.69
CA ARG A 191 -1.94 11.00 13.11
C ARG A 191 -1.88 12.22 14.03
N THR A 192 -1.13 13.25 13.64
CA THR A 192 -1.10 14.55 14.34
C THR A 192 -2.39 15.33 14.08
N THR A 193 -2.86 15.39 12.84
CA THR A 193 -4.07 16.16 12.49
C THR A 193 -5.35 15.57 13.08
N ASP A 194 -5.48 14.24 13.08
CA ASP A 194 -6.68 13.58 13.62
C ASP A 194 -6.76 13.68 15.16
N ARG A 195 -5.60 13.69 15.83
CA ARG A 195 -5.53 13.84 17.30
C ARG A 195 -5.78 15.28 17.75
N ASP A 196 -5.27 16.27 17.00
CA ASP A 196 -5.48 17.69 17.28
C ASP A 196 -6.94 18.10 17.03
N GLN A 197 -7.56 17.60 15.95
CA GLN A 197 -8.98 17.85 15.68
C GLN A 197 -9.90 17.22 16.75
N GLY A 198 -9.60 15.99 17.19
CA GLY A 198 -10.36 15.33 18.25
C GLY A 198 -10.27 16.06 19.60
N GLY A 199 -9.07 16.48 20.01
CA GLY A 199 -8.87 17.26 21.24
C GLY A 199 -9.61 18.60 21.21
N ARG A 200 -9.46 19.35 20.11
CA ARG A 200 -10.09 20.66 19.94
C ARG A 200 -11.61 20.61 19.90
N GLN A 201 -12.20 19.52 19.37
CA GLN A 201 -13.63 19.31 19.38
C GLN A 201 -14.18 18.95 20.78
N ILE A 202 -13.42 18.16 21.56
CA ILE A 202 -13.78 17.82 22.95
C ILE A 202 -13.76 19.09 23.81
N ASP A 203 -12.74 19.94 23.66
CA ASP A 203 -12.63 21.20 24.39
C ASP A 203 -13.78 22.17 24.06
N GLN A 204 -14.17 22.26 22.79
CA GLN A 204 -15.32 23.08 22.38
C GLN A 204 -16.64 22.60 22.99
N ARG A 205 -16.87 21.28 23.06
CA ARG A 205 -18.07 20.70 23.68
C ARG A 205 -18.10 20.96 25.19
N LYS A 206 -16.96 20.83 25.89
CA LYS A 206 -16.84 21.18 27.31
C LYS A 206 -17.13 22.66 27.55
N LEU A 207 -16.55 23.55 26.76
CA LEU A 207 -16.80 25.00 26.87
C LEU A 207 -18.26 25.37 26.59
N ALA A 208 -18.91 24.72 25.61
CA ALA A 208 -20.33 24.92 25.33
C ALA A 208 -21.21 24.44 26.51
N ALA A 209 -20.89 23.29 27.10
CA ALA A 209 -21.60 22.77 28.26
C ALA A 209 -21.44 23.67 29.51
N LEU A 210 -20.23 24.20 29.77
CA LEU A 210 -20.00 25.15 30.85
C LEU A 210 -20.79 26.45 30.66
N LYS A 211 -20.88 26.97 29.43
CA LYS A 211 -21.72 28.13 29.10
C LYS A 211 -23.20 27.89 29.37
N VAL A 212 -23.72 26.69 29.06
CA VAL A 212 -25.12 26.33 29.36
C VAL A 212 -25.38 26.31 30.86
N LEU A 213 -24.40 25.90 31.67
CA LEU A 213 -24.48 25.95 33.14
C LEU A 213 -24.13 27.34 33.72
N GLY A 214 -23.75 28.32 32.89
CA GLY A 214 -23.38 29.66 33.33
C GLY A 214 -22.05 29.71 34.10
N LEU A 215 -21.14 28.80 33.81
CA LEU A 215 -19.87 28.63 34.52
C LEU A 215 -18.68 29.04 33.63
N SER A 216 -17.58 29.47 34.28
CA SER A 216 -16.31 29.75 33.61
C SER A 216 -15.59 28.47 33.19
N ALA A 217 -14.59 28.61 32.31
CA ALA A 217 -13.77 27.48 31.85
C ALA A 217 -13.02 26.77 32.99
N ASP A 218 -12.75 27.49 34.09
CA ASP A 218 -12.01 27.00 35.27
C ASP A 218 -12.93 26.50 36.41
N ALA A 219 -14.21 26.29 36.13
CA ALA A 219 -15.18 25.89 37.15
C ALA A 219 -14.90 24.47 37.69
N THR A 220 -14.90 24.35 39.01
CA THR A 220 -14.70 23.06 39.70
C THR A 220 -15.92 22.14 39.57
N VAL A 221 -15.69 20.84 39.75
CA VAL A 221 -16.73 19.79 39.75
C VAL A 221 -17.87 20.11 40.74
N GLU A 222 -17.54 20.70 41.89
CA GLU A 222 -18.51 21.11 42.90
C GLU A 222 -19.42 22.24 42.40
N SER A 223 -18.83 23.22 41.71
CA SER A 223 -19.55 24.35 41.09
C SER A 223 -20.49 23.87 39.98
N ILE A 224 -20.05 22.89 39.17
CA ILE A 224 -20.87 22.23 38.13
C ILE A 224 -22.10 21.57 38.75
N LYS A 225 -21.92 20.78 39.82
CA LYS A 225 -23.04 20.12 40.54
C LYS A 225 -23.99 21.12 41.18
N GLN A 226 -23.47 22.21 41.75
CA GLN A 226 -24.28 23.25 42.36
C GLN A 226 -25.12 24.01 41.33
N SER A 227 -24.53 24.42 40.21
CA SER A 227 -25.23 25.11 39.13
C SER A 227 -26.31 24.21 38.51
N HIS A 228 -25.99 22.93 38.26
CA HIS A 228 -26.95 21.96 37.76
C HIS A 228 -28.18 21.83 38.68
N ARG A 229 -27.98 21.66 39.99
CA ARG A 229 -29.09 21.58 40.97
C ARG A 229 -29.95 22.85 40.97
N ARG A 230 -29.34 24.03 40.82
CA ARG A 230 -30.05 25.31 40.77
C ARG A 230 -30.89 25.43 39.50
N LEU A 231 -30.33 25.07 38.35
CA LEU A 231 -31.00 25.16 37.04
C LEU A 231 -32.10 24.11 36.88
N VAL A 232 -31.89 22.88 37.37
CA VAL A 232 -32.91 21.83 37.41
C VAL A 232 -34.13 22.26 38.21
N LYS A 233 -33.94 22.82 39.41
CA LYS A 233 -35.06 23.31 40.23
C LYS A 233 -35.84 24.45 39.55
N ARG A 234 -35.15 25.28 38.75
CA ARG A 234 -35.75 26.41 38.05
C ARG A 234 -36.50 26.01 36.78
N HIS A 235 -35.99 25.01 36.06
CA HIS A 235 -36.53 24.58 34.77
C HIS A 235 -37.28 23.25 34.84
N HIS A 236 -37.58 22.75 36.05
CA HIS A 236 -38.30 21.50 36.23
C HIS A 236 -39.69 21.58 35.56
N PRO A 237 -40.07 20.62 34.70
CA PRO A 237 -41.35 20.65 34.00
C PRO A 237 -42.54 20.66 34.98
N ASP A 238 -42.43 19.93 36.09
CA ASP A 238 -43.49 19.87 37.11
C ASP A 238 -43.68 21.18 37.89
N MET A 239 -42.72 22.12 37.79
CA MET A 239 -42.78 23.44 38.43
C MET A 239 -43.08 24.55 37.40
N GLY A 240 -43.61 24.19 36.22
CA GLY A 240 -43.93 25.13 35.14
C GLY A 240 -42.74 25.51 34.25
N GLY A 241 -41.64 24.75 34.32
CA GLY A 241 -40.44 24.96 33.52
C GLY A 241 -40.53 24.39 32.10
N SER A 242 -39.68 24.91 31.20
CA SER A 242 -39.57 24.39 29.83
C SER A 242 -38.80 23.07 29.79
N VAL A 243 -39.43 22.03 29.21
CA VAL A 243 -38.85 20.70 28.96
C VAL A 243 -37.55 20.82 28.15
N GLU A 244 -37.47 21.75 27.20
CA GLU A 244 -36.28 21.96 26.37
C GLU A 244 -35.12 22.58 27.16
N ALA A 245 -35.42 23.48 28.09
CA ALA A 245 -34.41 24.06 28.98
C ALA A 245 -33.87 23.00 29.95
N PHE A 246 -34.75 22.17 30.50
CA PHE A 246 -34.37 21.04 31.35
C PHE A 246 -33.47 20.04 30.63
N ARG A 247 -33.83 19.64 29.40
CA ARG A 247 -33.02 18.72 28.58
C ARG A 247 -31.63 19.28 28.31
N ARG A 248 -31.51 20.54 27.89
CA ARG A 248 -30.21 21.19 27.62
C ARG A 248 -29.30 21.25 28.85
N VAL A 249 -29.86 21.52 30.02
CA VAL A 249 -29.10 21.57 31.29
C VAL A 249 -28.59 20.18 31.68
N ASN A 250 -29.42 19.15 31.51
CA ASN A 250 -29.02 17.78 31.83
C ASN A 250 -27.97 17.25 30.84
N GLU A 251 -28.13 17.52 29.54
CA GLU A 251 -27.14 17.17 28.51
C GLU A 251 -25.77 17.83 28.77
N ALA A 252 -25.76 19.12 29.15
CA ALA A 252 -24.54 19.82 29.52
C ALA A 252 -23.86 19.22 30.75
N TYR A 253 -24.63 18.87 31.79
CA TYR A 253 -24.11 18.21 32.98
C TYR A 253 -23.51 16.83 32.67
N GLN A 254 -24.20 16.01 31.87
CA GLN A 254 -23.71 14.69 31.45
C GLN A 254 -22.42 14.81 30.65
N CYS A 255 -22.35 15.75 29.68
CA CYS A 255 -21.15 15.98 28.87
C CYS A 255 -19.91 16.34 29.71
N LEU A 256 -20.09 17.04 30.83
CA LEU A 256 -19.00 17.43 31.73
C LEU A 256 -18.62 16.36 32.75
N MET A 257 -19.54 15.46 33.09
CA MET A 257 -19.31 14.37 34.05
C MET A 257 -18.89 13.05 33.39
N SER A 258 -19.18 12.87 32.09
CA SER A 258 -18.77 11.71 31.30
C SER A 258 -17.44 11.89 30.56
N SER A 259 -16.80 13.06 30.69
CA SER A 259 -15.47 13.37 30.14
C SER A 259 -14.37 13.15 31.17
#